data_AF-A0A9D7HDU7-F1
#
_entry.id   AF-A0A9D7HDU7-F1
#
_cell.length_a   1.000
_cell.length_b   1.000
_cell.length_c   1.000
_cell.angle_alpha   90.00
_cell.angle_beta   90.00
_cell.angle_gamma   90.00
#
_symmetry.space_group_name_H-M   'P 1'
#
loop_
_entity.id
_entity.type
_entity.pdbx_description
1 polymer ?
#
loop_
_entity_poly.entity_id
_entity_poly.type
_entity_poly.pdbx_seq_one_letter_code
_entity_poly.pdbx_strand_id
1 'polypeptide(L)'
;MRRLPILPAALCAALGLPAVAPAWADSPVVIDGADHDTRRAILELLPDRDAPESLFDAERIAEEAAARALAWLRSEGYYGATVTPEASDNPPSARLIIDLGTRFTFGDTQIT
;
A
#
# COMPACT_ATOMS: atom_id res chain seq x y z
N MET A 1 10.69 68.67 -15.55
CA MET A 1 10.60 67.50 -16.44
C MET A 1 11.36 66.35 -15.80
N ARG A 2 10.84 65.12 -15.99
CA ARG A 2 11.40 63.80 -15.60
C ARG A 2 10.97 63.26 -14.23
N ARG A 3 9.86 62.53 -14.26
CA ARG A 3 9.46 61.50 -13.28
C ARG A 3 10.17 60.19 -13.67
N LEU A 4 10.60 59.37 -12.70
CA LEU A 4 10.66 57.89 -12.72
C LEU A 4 11.16 57.38 -11.33
N PRO A 5 10.96 56.10 -10.93
CA PRO A 5 9.93 55.74 -9.96
C PRO A 5 10.45 54.95 -8.74
N ILE A 6 9.56 54.85 -7.76
CA ILE A 6 9.58 53.98 -6.58
C ILE A 6 9.69 52.51 -7.02
N LEU A 7 10.52 51.71 -6.34
CA LEU A 7 10.48 50.25 -6.42
C LEU A 7 10.58 49.67 -5.00
N PRO A 8 9.52 49.04 -4.46
CA PRO A 8 9.59 48.33 -3.19
C PRO A 8 10.16 46.93 -3.45
N ALA A 9 11.26 46.60 -2.77
CA ALA A 9 11.78 45.24 -2.71
C ALA A 9 10.84 44.40 -1.82
N ALA A 10 9.76 43.89 -2.42
CA ALA A 10 8.95 42.84 -1.81
C ALA A 10 9.73 41.52 -1.90
N LEU A 11 10.48 41.22 -0.84
CA LEU A 11 11.15 39.95 -0.61
C LEU A 11 10.09 38.89 -0.29
N CYS A 12 9.58 38.21 -1.31
CA CYS A 12 8.71 37.05 -1.14
C CYS A 12 9.52 35.88 -0.55
N ALA A 13 9.41 35.70 0.76
CA ALA A 13 9.83 34.47 1.43
C ALA A 13 8.86 33.34 1.06
N ALA A 14 9.15 32.63 -0.04
CA ALA A 14 8.49 31.38 -0.37
C ALA A 14 9.00 30.29 0.59
N LEU A 15 8.25 30.03 1.65
CA LEU A 15 8.39 28.84 2.49
C LEU A 15 8.06 27.62 1.60
N GLY A 16 9.11 26.90 1.17
CA GLY A 16 8.97 25.62 0.52
C GLY A 16 8.41 24.60 1.51
N LEU A 17 7.12 24.33 1.41
CA LEU A 17 6.51 23.17 2.05
C LEU A 17 7.06 21.92 1.34
N PRO A 18 7.76 21.00 2.02
CA PRO A 18 8.05 19.71 1.43
C PRO A 18 6.72 19.00 1.18
N ALA A 19 6.48 18.60 -0.07
CA ALA A 19 5.39 17.71 -0.40
C ALA A 19 5.59 16.41 0.39
N VAL A 20 4.73 16.17 1.39
CA VAL A 20 4.61 14.86 2.03
C VAL A 20 4.04 13.93 0.95
N ALA A 21 4.92 13.22 0.25
CA ALA A 21 4.49 12.07 -0.53
C ALA A 21 3.88 11.06 0.45
N PRO A 22 2.76 10.41 0.11
CA PRO A 22 2.26 9.34 0.94
C PRO A 22 3.34 8.26 1.04
N ALA A 23 3.71 7.86 2.26
CA ALA A 23 4.67 6.79 2.56
C ALA A 23 4.20 5.38 2.09
N TRP A 24 3.18 5.33 1.23
CA TRP A 24 2.69 4.12 0.58
C TRP A 24 3.50 3.74 -0.68
N ALA A 25 4.49 4.55 -1.06
CA ALA A 25 5.35 4.30 -2.21
C ALA A 25 6.54 3.37 -1.93
N ASP A 26 6.82 3.04 -0.65
CA ASP A 26 7.99 2.24 -0.28
C ASP A 26 7.70 0.74 -0.11
N SER A 27 6.44 0.29 -0.24
CA SER A 27 6.17 -1.15 -0.22
C SER A 27 6.43 -1.75 -1.60
N PRO A 28 7.22 -2.83 -1.70
CA PRO A 28 7.50 -3.51 -2.97
C PRO A 28 6.30 -4.29 -3.52
N VAL A 29 5.17 -4.30 -2.80
CA VAL A 29 3.94 -5.02 -3.14
C VAL A 29 2.79 -4.04 -3.26
N VAL A 30 2.15 -4.03 -4.43
CA VAL A 30 0.90 -3.29 -4.67
C VAL A 30 -0.28 -4.18 -4.33
N ILE A 31 -1.29 -3.66 -3.64
CA ILE A 31 -2.51 -4.41 -3.29
C ILE A 31 -3.72 -3.79 -3.98
N ASP A 32 -4.36 -4.59 -4.82
CA ASP A 32 -5.62 -4.30 -5.50
C ASP A 32 -6.75 -5.12 -4.88
N GLY A 33 -7.91 -4.49 -4.72
CA GLY A 33 -9.00 -5.07 -3.93
C GLY A 33 -8.74 -4.95 -2.42
N ALA A 34 -9.79 -5.10 -1.62
CA ALA A 34 -9.88 -4.72 -0.21
C ALA A 34 -9.96 -3.22 0.10
N ASP A 35 -10.56 -2.90 1.25
CA ASP A 35 -10.70 -1.54 1.76
C ASP A 35 -9.35 -0.96 2.26
N HIS A 36 -9.34 0.34 2.54
CA HIS A 36 -8.13 1.04 2.96
C HIS A 36 -7.47 0.47 4.23
N ASP A 37 -8.28 0.11 5.23
CA ASP A 37 -7.75 -0.36 6.51
C ASP A 37 -7.20 -1.78 6.39
N THR A 38 -7.91 -2.66 5.67
CA THR A 38 -7.41 -4.00 5.35
C THR A 38 -6.10 -3.93 4.57
N ARG A 39 -6.03 -3.09 3.52
CA ARG A 39 -4.81 -2.92 2.74
C ARG A 39 -3.65 -2.46 3.61
N ARG A 40 -3.87 -1.47 4.47
CA ARG A 40 -2.84 -0.95 5.38
C ARG A 40 -2.34 -2.03 6.34
N ALA A 41 -3.24 -2.78 6.96
CA ALA A 41 -2.88 -3.85 7.89
C ALA A 41 -2.07 -4.96 7.20
N ILE A 42 -2.42 -5.32 5.96
CA ILE A 42 -1.65 -6.29 5.18
C ILE A 42 -0.27 -5.74 4.83
N LEU A 43 -0.14 -4.48 4.43
CA LEU A 43 1.17 -3.88 4.12
C LEU A 43 2.07 -3.82 5.36
N GLU A 44 1.52 -3.50 6.53
CA GLU A 44 2.26 -3.50 7.81
C GLU A 44 2.72 -4.90 8.25
N LEU A 45 2.05 -5.96 7.77
CA LEU A 45 2.46 -7.36 8.01
C LEU A 45 3.63 -7.80 7.13
N LEU A 46 3.80 -7.19 5.95
CA LEU A 46 4.84 -7.58 5.01
C LEU A 46 6.22 -7.12 5.54
N PRO A 47 7.26 -7.95 5.39
CA PRO A 47 8.59 -7.57 5.82
C PRO A 47 9.14 -6.46 4.91
N ASP A 48 9.89 -5.55 5.52
CA ASP A 48 10.63 -4.52 4.82
C ASP A 48 11.69 -5.15 3.90
N ARG A 49 11.69 -4.76 2.62
CA ARG A 49 12.58 -5.28 1.57
C ARG A 49 12.62 -4.31 0.39
N ASP A 50 13.71 -4.35 -0.37
CA ASP A 50 13.87 -3.56 -1.59
C ASP A 50 12.90 -3.99 -2.70
N ALA A 51 12.73 -3.13 -3.70
CA ALA A 51 11.97 -3.42 -4.91
C ALA A 51 12.57 -4.61 -5.69
N PRO A 52 11.75 -5.43 -6.37
CA PRO A 52 12.25 -6.55 -7.17
C PRO A 52 13.19 -6.08 -8.28
N GLU A 53 14.28 -6.83 -8.50
CA GLU A 53 15.25 -6.57 -9.58
C GLU A 53 14.98 -7.41 -10.84
N SER A 54 14.14 -8.45 -10.73
CA SER A 54 13.81 -9.38 -11.81
C SER A 54 12.38 -9.89 -11.72
N LEU A 55 11.83 -10.43 -12.82
CA LEU A 55 10.52 -11.10 -12.80
C LEU A 55 10.44 -12.21 -11.75
N PHE A 56 11.49 -13.04 -11.64
CA PHE A 56 11.52 -14.13 -10.66
C PHE A 56 11.48 -13.62 -9.22
N ASP A 57 12.16 -12.50 -8.94
CA ASP A 57 12.05 -11.85 -7.63
C ASP A 57 10.66 -11.31 -7.39
N ALA A 58 10.03 -10.69 -8.39
CA ALA A 58 8.67 -10.19 -8.29
C ALA A 58 7.66 -11.32 -8.02
N GLU A 59 7.78 -12.46 -8.71
CA GLU A 59 6.96 -13.66 -8.49
C GLU A 59 7.13 -14.18 -7.07
N ARG A 60 8.38 -14.40 -6.64
CA ARG A 60 8.67 -14.88 -5.28
C ARG A 60 8.13 -13.92 -4.21
N ILE A 61 8.31 -12.62 -4.39
CA ILE A 61 7.79 -11.61 -3.46
C ILE A 61 6.26 -11.64 -3.43
N ALA A 62 5.58 -11.73 -4.59
CA ALA A 62 4.13 -11.78 -4.68
C ALA A 62 3.57 -13.04 -4.00
N GLU A 63 4.17 -14.21 -4.22
CA GLU A 63 3.76 -15.47 -3.59
C GLU A 63 3.93 -15.45 -2.06
N GLU A 64 5.08 -15.01 -1.56
CA GLU A 64 5.32 -14.86 -0.13
C GLU A 64 4.33 -13.89 0.52
N ALA A 65 4.05 -12.76 -0.15
CA ALA A 65 3.11 -11.76 0.32
C ALA A 65 1.68 -12.30 0.30
N ALA A 66 1.28 -13.03 -0.74
CA ALA A 66 -0.04 -13.65 -0.84
C ALA A 66 -0.27 -14.67 0.29
N ALA A 67 0.71 -15.51 0.60
CA ALA A 67 0.62 -16.48 1.68
C ALA A 67 0.42 -15.81 3.05
N ARG A 68 1.15 -14.72 3.33
CA ARG A 68 1.02 -13.94 4.57
C ARG A 68 -0.33 -13.21 4.65
N ALA A 69 -0.72 -12.54 3.57
CA ALA A 69 -1.99 -11.83 3.48
C ALA A 69 -3.18 -12.77 3.69
N LEU A 70 -3.18 -13.93 3.02
CA LEU A 70 -4.25 -14.93 3.17
C LEU A 70 -4.32 -15.50 4.58
N ALA A 71 -3.17 -15.75 5.22
CA ALA A 71 -3.13 -16.21 6.61
C ALA A 71 -3.76 -15.18 7.56
N TRP A 72 -3.40 -13.90 7.41
CA TRP A 72 -3.97 -12.81 8.21
C TRP A 72 -5.47 -12.60 7.96
N LEU A 73 -5.91 -12.63 6.69
CA LEU A 73 -7.33 -12.52 6.33
C LEU A 73 -8.18 -13.61 7.00
N ARG A 74 -7.66 -14.84 7.11
CA ARG A 74 -8.32 -15.93 7.83
C ARG A 74 -8.39 -15.69 9.34
N SER A 75 -7.37 -15.07 9.92
CA SER A 75 -7.40 -14.64 11.33
C SER A 75 -8.44 -13.56 11.59
N GLU A 76 -8.71 -12.71 10.61
CA GLU A 76 -9.76 -11.68 10.65
C GLU A 76 -11.18 -12.21 10.38
N GLY A 77 -11.31 -13.51 10.06
CA GLY A 77 -12.57 -14.18 9.77
C GLY A 77 -12.96 -14.22 8.28
N TYR A 78 -12.12 -13.73 7.37
CA TYR A 78 -12.34 -13.83 5.92
C TYR A 78 -11.90 -15.19 5.37
N TYR A 79 -12.58 -16.26 5.79
CA TYR A 79 -12.23 -17.62 5.35
C TYR A 79 -12.48 -17.88 3.85
N GLY A 80 -13.41 -17.12 3.26
CA GLY A 80 -13.71 -17.16 1.82
C GLY A 80 -12.83 -16.23 0.98
N ALA A 81 -11.87 -15.53 1.58
CA ALA A 81 -11.02 -14.62 0.82
C ALA A 81 -10.11 -15.37 -0.15
N THR A 82 -9.88 -14.76 -1.31
CA THR A 82 -8.91 -15.18 -2.31
C THR A 82 -7.85 -14.10 -2.46
N VAL A 83 -6.58 -14.51 -2.49
CA VAL A 83 -5.44 -13.62 -2.75
C VAL A 83 -4.67 -14.19 -3.94
N THR A 84 -4.72 -13.51 -5.07
CA THR A 84 -4.02 -13.91 -6.29
C THR A 84 -2.74 -13.10 -6.44
N PRO A 85 -1.56 -13.74 -6.37
CA PRO A 85 -0.30 -13.08 -6.65
C PRO A 85 -0.14 -12.84 -8.15
N GLU A 86 0.32 -11.65 -8.51
CA GLU A 86 0.70 -11.28 -9.87
C GLU A 86 2.09 -10.64 -9.88
N ALA A 87 2.84 -10.90 -10.95
CA ALA A 87 4.14 -10.30 -11.20
C ALA A 87 4.20 -9.71 -12.61
N SER A 88 4.94 -8.61 -12.74
CA SER A 88 5.28 -7.99 -14.02
C SER A 88 6.80 -7.89 -14.12
N ASP A 89 7.33 -7.80 -15.34
CA ASP A 89 8.77 -7.77 -15.65
C ASP A 89 9.26 -6.38 -16.14
N ASN A 90 8.35 -5.49 -16.57
CA ASN A 90 8.73 -4.21 -17.20
C ASN A 90 7.92 -3.01 -16.65
N PRO A 91 8.36 -2.36 -15.56
CA PRO A 91 9.46 -2.78 -14.66
C PRO A 91 9.05 -4.00 -13.80
N PRO A 92 10.01 -4.71 -13.17
CA PRO A 92 9.69 -5.75 -12.21
C PRO A 92 8.79 -5.22 -11.10
N SER A 93 7.66 -5.88 -10.84
CA SER A 93 6.73 -5.45 -9.80
C SER A 93 5.88 -6.60 -9.27
N ALA A 94 5.68 -6.66 -7.95
CA ALA A 94 4.78 -7.60 -7.31
C ALA A 94 3.43 -6.96 -6.98
N ARG A 95 2.35 -7.69 -7.22
CA ARG A 95 0.97 -7.27 -6.97
C ARG A 95 0.17 -8.38 -6.32
N LEU A 96 -0.77 -8.01 -5.46
CA LEU A 96 -1.81 -8.89 -4.92
C LEU A 96 -3.18 -8.41 -5.39
N ILE A 97 -3.98 -9.31 -5.96
CA ILE A 97 -5.40 -9.09 -6.18
C ILE A 97 -6.16 -9.80 -5.06
N ILE A 98 -6.91 -9.04 -4.26
CA ILE A 98 -7.63 -9.53 -3.09
C ILE A 98 -9.14 -9.43 -3.30
N ASP A 99 -9.81 -10.57 -3.21
CA ASP A 99 -11.25 -10.65 -2.99
C ASP A 99 -11.51 -11.10 -1.55
N LEU A 100 -12.17 -10.26 -0.75
CA LEU A 100 -12.40 -10.54 0.67
C LEU A 100 -13.47 -11.61 0.91
N GLY A 101 -14.43 -11.74 0.00
CA GLY A 101 -15.63 -12.55 0.23
C GLY A 101 -16.39 -12.18 1.51
N THR A 102 -17.05 -13.17 2.11
CA THR A 102 -17.85 -12.98 3.33
C THR A 102 -16.99 -13.09 4.58
N ARG A 103 -17.18 -12.15 5.52
CA ARG A 103 -16.57 -12.21 6.86
C ARG A 103 -17.38 -13.10 7.78
N PHE A 104 -16.72 -14.04 8.45
CA PHE A 104 -17.31 -14.82 9.53
C PHE A 104 -17.54 -13.94 10.76
N THR A 105 -18.69 -14.12 11.43
CA THR A 105 -19.04 -13.44 12.68
C THR A 105 -19.44 -14.47 13.72
N PHE A 106 -18.93 -14.33 14.95
CA PHE A 106 -19.40 -15.14 16.06
C PHE A 106 -20.86 -14.79 16.40
N GLY A 107 -21.66 -15.81 16.66
CA GLY A 107 -22.99 -15.64 17.24
C GLY A 107 -22.93 -15.43 18.75
N ASP A 108 -24.11 -15.38 19.38
CA ASP A 108 -24.22 -15.23 20.83
C ASP A 108 -23.53 -16.40 21.55
N THR A 109 -22.56 -16.07 22.41
CA THR A 109 -21.83 -17.07 23.20
C THR A 109 -22.66 -17.48 24.41
N GLN A 110 -22.95 -18.78 24.53
CA GLN A 110 -23.58 -19.35 25.72
C GLN A 110 -22.48 -19.85 26.66
N ILE A 111 -22.45 -19.35 27.89
CA ILE A 111 -21.59 -19.86 28.96
C ILE A 111 -22.53 -20.54 29.97
N THR A 112 -22.42 -21.85 30.09
CA THR A 112 -23.18 -22.68 31.06
C THR A 112 -22.29 -23.05 32.24
#